data_AF-A0AAV1Y3L5-F1
#
_entry.id   AF-A0AAV1Y3L5-F1
#
_cell.length_a   1.000
_cell.length_b   1.000
_cell.length_c   1.000
_cell.angle_alpha   90.00
_cell.angle_beta   90.00
_cell.angle_gamma   90.00
#
_symmetry.space_group_name_H-M   'P 1'
#
loop_
_entity.id
_entity.type
_entity.pdbx_description
1 polymer ?
#
loop_
_entity_poly.entity_id
_entity_poly.type
_entity_poly.pdbx_seq_one_letter_code
_entity_poly.pdbx_strand_id
1 'polypeptide(L)'
;MFQNHQLTTWKSFTRDLQQRFGPSLYANHQTKLFKLKQLTIVTDYQRHFKKLYNTVVGFFAEMILNYFISHLKLEIIRELAILQPHSDSHATGLAKLLSESKFNYAKLFPRFPRPTIKTTVPFSSGPTHTPQNKFSIKRFNVTLMQECRAHGLC
;
A
#
# COMPACT_ATOMS: atom_id res chain seq x y z
N MET A 1 -6.00 54.78 -10.00
CA MET A 1 -6.82 53.55 -9.85
C MET A 1 -6.74 53.05 -8.39
N PHE A 2 -7.43 53.72 -7.44
CA PHE A 2 -7.52 53.29 -6.03
C PHE A 2 -8.92 53.59 -5.44
N GLN A 3 -9.99 53.29 -6.19
CA GLN A 3 -11.32 53.84 -5.88
C GLN A 3 -12.11 53.14 -4.76
N ASN A 4 -11.67 51.99 -4.22
CA ASN A 4 -12.50 51.21 -3.29
C ASN A 4 -11.96 51.06 -1.86
N HIS A 5 -10.79 51.59 -1.49
CA HIS A 5 -10.19 51.43 -0.15
C HIS A 5 -10.15 49.98 0.43
N GLN A 6 -10.38 48.95 -0.38
CA GLN A 6 -10.52 47.56 0.09
C GLN A 6 -9.18 46.89 0.43
N LEU A 7 -8.07 47.48 0.00
CA LEU A 7 -6.73 46.92 0.10
C LEU A 7 -5.84 47.86 0.92
N THR A 8 -6.09 47.93 2.23
CA THR A 8 -5.43 48.88 3.13
C THR A 8 -4.06 48.41 3.62
N THR A 9 -3.80 47.10 3.60
CA THR A 9 -2.55 46.50 4.08
C THR A 9 -2.10 45.35 3.16
N TRP A 10 -0.80 45.12 3.06
CA TRP A 10 -0.23 43.99 2.31
C TRP A 10 -0.86 42.64 2.70
N LYS A 11 -1.16 42.47 4.00
CA LYS A 11 -1.80 41.26 4.55
C LYS A 11 -3.25 41.09 4.07
N SER A 12 -4.02 42.17 4.00
CA SER A 12 -5.39 42.15 3.44
C SER A 12 -5.38 41.87 1.94
N PHE A 13 -4.43 42.47 1.20
CA PHE A 13 -4.25 42.22 -0.22
C PHE A 13 -3.89 40.78 -0.52
N THR A 14 -2.90 40.21 0.16
CA THR A 14 -2.53 38.80 -0.04
C THR A 14 -3.65 37.84 0.33
N ARG A 15 -4.42 38.12 1.39
CA ARG A 15 -5.62 37.34 1.74
C ARG A 15 -6.68 37.40 0.63
N ASP A 16 -7.01 38.59 0.14
CA ASP A 16 -8.04 38.78 -0.88
C ASP A 16 -7.62 38.16 -2.23
N LEU A 17 -6.31 38.23 -2.54
CA LEU A 17 -5.73 37.58 -3.71
C LEU A 17 -5.77 36.06 -3.57
N GLN A 18 -5.44 35.51 -2.39
CA GLN A 18 -5.58 34.09 -2.08
C GLN A 18 -7.05 33.64 -2.08
N GLN A 19 -8.00 34.50 -1.70
CA GLN A 19 -9.43 34.19 -1.74
C GLN A 19 -9.98 34.16 -3.16
N ARG A 20 -9.51 35.05 -4.04
CA ARG A 20 -9.98 35.15 -5.44
C ARG A 20 -9.26 34.19 -6.39
N PHE A 21 -7.97 33.96 -6.16
CA PHE A 21 -7.09 33.24 -7.09
C PHE A 21 -6.30 32.10 -6.43
N GLY A 22 -6.42 31.91 -5.11
CA GLY A 22 -5.83 30.75 -4.45
C GLY A 22 -6.54 29.46 -4.86
N PRO A 23 -6.00 28.30 -4.45
CA PRO A 23 -6.68 27.03 -4.62
C PRO A 23 -8.10 27.18 -4.07
N SER A 24 -9.11 26.77 -4.85
CA SER A 24 -10.49 26.91 -4.40
C SER A 24 -10.63 26.33 -3.00
N LEU A 25 -11.48 26.94 -2.15
CA LEU A 25 -11.79 26.42 -0.81
C LEU A 25 -12.19 24.93 -0.81
N TYR A 26 -12.55 24.42 -2.00
CA TYR A 26 -12.94 23.04 -2.27
C TYR A 26 -11.76 22.09 -2.52
N ALA A 27 -10.60 22.59 -2.98
CA ALA A 27 -9.42 21.79 -3.25
C ALA A 27 -8.63 21.53 -1.97
N ASN A 28 -9.07 20.55 -1.17
CA ASN A 28 -8.31 20.12 0.00
C ASN A 28 -7.07 19.29 -0.42
N HIS A 29 -5.94 19.98 -0.60
CA HIS A 29 -4.65 19.36 -0.96
C HIS A 29 -4.18 18.36 0.09
N GLN A 30 -4.50 18.57 1.37
CA GLN A 30 -4.22 17.59 2.43
C GLN A 30 -5.05 16.33 2.23
N THR A 31 -6.35 16.43 1.92
CA THR A 31 -7.19 15.26 1.60
C THR A 31 -6.67 14.52 0.36
N LYS A 32 -6.24 15.24 -0.68
CA LYS A 32 -5.64 14.63 -1.87
C LYS A 32 -4.34 13.91 -1.53
N LEU A 33 -3.50 14.53 -0.69
CA LEU A 33 -2.31 13.92 -0.14
C LEU A 33 -2.72 12.64 0.57
N PHE A 34 -3.53 12.69 1.65
CA PHE A 34 -3.98 11.54 2.45
C PHE A 34 -4.61 10.37 1.65
N LYS A 35 -5.22 10.64 0.50
CA LYS A 35 -5.79 9.60 -0.36
C LYS A 35 -4.78 8.97 -1.32
N LEU A 36 -3.60 9.56 -1.50
CA LEU A 36 -2.56 9.08 -2.40
C LEU A 36 -1.99 7.76 -1.89
N LYS A 37 -2.14 6.70 -2.67
CA LYS A 37 -1.54 5.39 -2.41
C LYS A 37 -0.67 4.96 -3.59
N GLN A 38 0.34 4.15 -3.34
CA GLN A 38 1.14 3.54 -4.40
C GLN A 38 0.29 2.52 -5.18
N LEU A 39 -0.09 2.86 -6.41
CA LEU A 39 -0.81 1.95 -7.31
C LEU A 39 0.15 1.13 -8.17
N THR A 40 1.10 1.80 -8.82
CA THR A 40 2.03 1.20 -9.79
C THR A 40 3.43 1.05 -9.19
N ILE A 41 4.39 1.82 -9.70
CA ILE A 41 5.80 1.82 -9.35
C ILE A 41 6.11 2.90 -8.33
N VAL A 42 7.15 2.69 -7.53
CA VAL A 42 7.55 3.59 -6.45
C VAL A 42 7.92 4.98 -6.97
N THR A 43 8.53 5.08 -8.15
CA THR A 43 8.92 6.34 -8.80
C THR A 43 7.73 7.23 -9.15
N ASP A 44 6.66 6.64 -9.68
CA ASP A 44 5.43 7.37 -9.98
C ASP A 44 4.74 7.84 -8.71
N TYR A 45 4.64 6.97 -7.70
CA TYR A 45 4.11 7.35 -6.40
C TYR A 45 4.92 8.52 -5.80
N GLN A 46 6.25 8.42 -5.79
CA GLN A 46 7.14 9.48 -5.33
C GLN A 46 6.84 10.80 -6.07
N ARG A 47 6.75 10.80 -7.40
CA ARG A 47 6.46 12.01 -8.19
C ARG A 47 5.14 12.69 -7.75
N HIS A 48 4.07 11.90 -7.60
CA HIS A 48 2.76 12.42 -7.17
C HIS A 48 2.81 12.93 -5.74
N PHE A 49 3.50 12.20 -4.85
CA PHE A 49 3.71 12.59 -3.47
C PHE A 49 4.42 13.94 -3.39
N LYS A 50 5.53 14.12 -4.14
CA LYS A 50 6.27 15.40 -4.17
C LYS A 50 5.43 16.56 -4.64
N LYS A 51 4.62 16.33 -5.68
CA LYS A 51 3.71 17.36 -6.19
C LYS A 51 2.68 17.78 -5.14
N LEU A 52 2.13 16.84 -4.37
CA LEU A 52 1.10 17.13 -3.38
C LEU A 52 1.68 17.74 -2.09
N TYR A 53 2.75 17.19 -1.52
CA TYR A 53 3.29 17.74 -0.26
C TYR A 53 3.83 19.16 -0.44
N ASN A 54 4.44 19.48 -1.59
CA ASN A 54 4.90 20.85 -1.89
C ASN A 54 3.76 21.87 -1.95
N THR A 55 2.52 21.43 -2.17
CA THR A 55 1.33 22.31 -2.17
C THR A 55 0.69 22.47 -0.79
N VAL A 56 1.16 21.71 0.20
CA VAL A 56 0.60 21.69 1.55
C VAL A 56 1.57 22.40 2.49
N VAL A 57 1.06 23.36 3.26
CA VAL A 57 1.83 24.11 4.27
C VAL A 57 1.64 23.46 5.65
N GLY A 58 2.66 23.50 6.51
CA GLY A 58 2.55 23.14 7.92
C GLY A 58 2.81 21.67 8.27
N PHE A 59 3.52 20.93 7.44
CA PHE A 59 3.96 19.56 7.77
C PHE A 59 5.36 19.55 8.38
N PHE A 60 5.53 18.80 9.46
CA PHE A 60 6.85 18.49 10.02
C PHE A 60 7.54 17.39 9.19
N ALA A 61 8.88 17.40 9.16
CA ALA A 61 9.66 16.43 8.38
C ALA A 61 9.32 14.97 8.73
N GLU A 62 9.13 14.68 10.02
CA GLU A 62 8.73 13.35 10.51
C GLU A 62 7.34 12.94 10.01
N MET A 63 6.40 13.89 9.96
CA MET A 63 5.06 13.62 9.42
C MET A 63 5.14 13.27 7.94
N ILE A 64 5.97 13.96 7.16
CA ILE A 64 6.16 13.69 5.73
C ILE A 64 6.72 12.28 5.53
N LEU A 65 7.73 11.91 6.31
CA LEU A 65 8.32 10.57 6.28
C LEU A 65 7.31 9.48 6.62
N ASN A 66 6.63 9.61 7.76
CA ASN A 66 5.62 8.65 8.20
C ASN A 66 4.47 8.53 7.19
N TYR A 67 4.08 9.66 6.62
CA TYR A 67 3.04 9.73 5.59
C TYR A 67 3.48 9.00 4.31
N PHE A 68 4.71 9.22 3.84
CA PHE A 68 5.29 8.51 2.69
C PHE A 68 5.29 7.00 2.91
N ILE A 69 5.80 6.53 4.05
CA ILE A 69 5.90 5.09 4.35
C ILE A 69 4.50 4.46 4.40
N SER A 70 3.54 5.08 5.08
CA SER A 70 2.21 4.52 5.32
C SER A 70 1.39 4.28 4.04
N HIS A 71 1.77 4.88 2.92
CA HIS A 71 1.02 4.84 1.66
C HIS A 71 1.70 4.04 0.56
N LEU A 72 2.81 3.38 0.89
CA LEU A 72 3.45 2.38 0.02
C LEU A 72 2.69 1.06 0.04
N LYS A 73 3.05 0.15 -0.86
CA LYS A 73 2.54 -1.23 -0.82
C LYS A 73 2.95 -1.91 0.48
N LEU A 74 2.04 -2.69 1.07
CA LEU A 74 2.25 -3.35 2.36
C LEU A 74 3.53 -4.20 2.39
N GLU A 75 3.87 -4.84 1.28
CA GLU A 75 5.10 -5.62 1.13
C GLU A 75 6.37 -4.79 1.31
N ILE A 76 6.36 -3.52 0.87
CA ILE A 76 7.47 -2.58 1.02
C ILE A 76 7.46 -1.98 2.43
N ILE A 77 6.28 -1.66 2.97
CA ILE A 77 6.13 -1.10 4.32
C ILE A 77 6.77 -1.99 5.38
N ARG A 78 6.55 -3.31 5.29
CA ARG A 78 7.09 -4.27 6.26
C ARG A 78 8.61 -4.28 6.28
N GLU A 79 9.23 -4.25 5.11
CA GLU A 79 10.69 -4.25 4.97
C GLU A 79 11.27 -2.90 5.43
N LEU A 80 10.62 -1.79 5.09
CA LEU A 80 11.01 -0.46 5.57
C LEU A 80 10.91 -0.31 7.09
N ALA A 81 9.96 -0.98 7.74
CA ALA A 81 9.84 -0.98 9.20
C ALA A 81 11.07 -1.62 9.87
N ILE A 82 11.69 -2.60 9.23
CA ILE A 82 12.92 -3.24 9.71
C ILE A 82 14.12 -2.30 9.49
N LEU A 83 14.16 -1.64 8.34
CA LEU A 83 15.29 -0.78 7.94
C LEU A 83 15.30 0.61 8.58
N GLN A 84 14.17 1.05 9.14
CA GLN A 84 14.02 2.33 9.87
C GLN A 84 14.65 3.54 9.14
N PRO A 85 14.09 3.97 8.00
CA PRO A 85 14.60 5.15 7.31
C PRO A 85 14.46 6.43 8.17
N HIS A 86 15.45 7.32 8.07
CA HIS A 86 15.51 8.59 8.83
C HIS A 86 15.11 9.84 8.01
N SER A 87 14.86 9.69 6.70
CA SER A 87 14.46 10.77 5.79
C SER A 87 13.58 10.20 4.67
N ASP A 88 12.71 11.03 4.09
CA ASP A 88 11.89 10.69 2.92
C ASP A 88 12.75 10.28 1.72
N SER A 89 13.91 10.91 1.55
CA SER A 89 14.89 10.58 0.52
C SER A 89 15.48 9.18 0.71
N HIS A 90 15.87 8.86 1.96
CA HIS A 90 16.37 7.53 2.33
C HIS A 90 15.29 6.46 2.16
N ALA A 91 14.07 6.72 2.67
CA ALA A 91 12.92 5.83 2.49
C ALA A 91 12.61 5.58 1.02
N THR A 92 12.72 6.60 0.17
CA THR A 92 12.53 6.47 -1.28
C THR A 92 13.56 5.54 -1.90
N GLY A 93 14.85 5.69 -1.56
CA GLY A 93 15.92 4.84 -2.07
C GLY A 93 15.69 3.38 -1.72
N LEU A 94 15.40 3.11 -0.44
CA LEU A 94 15.08 1.77 0.05
C LEU A 94 13.84 1.18 -0.63
N ALA A 95 12.77 1.96 -0.75
CA ALA A 95 11.53 1.51 -1.39
C ALA A 95 11.75 1.08 -2.86
N LYS A 96 12.60 1.81 -3.60
CA LYS A 96 12.96 1.45 -4.99
C LYS A 96 13.74 0.14 -5.02
N LEU A 97 14.78 0.01 -4.22
CA LEU A 97 15.61 -1.20 -4.13
C LEU A 97 14.76 -2.44 -3.77
N LEU A 98 13.86 -2.29 -2.79
CA LEU A 98 12.94 -3.35 -2.38
C LEU A 98 11.95 -3.71 -3.49
N SER A 99 11.44 -2.73 -4.23
CA SER A 99 10.52 -3.00 -5.34
C SER A 99 11.19 -3.76 -6.49
N GLU A 100 12.44 -3.44 -6.80
CA GLU A 100 13.23 -4.09 -7.85
C GLU A 100 13.60 -5.52 -7.45
N SER A 101 14.04 -5.74 -6.20
CA SER A 101 14.40 -7.08 -5.73
C SER A 101 13.21 -8.04 -5.77
N LYS A 102 12.02 -7.58 -5.37
CA LYS A 102 10.78 -8.39 -5.43
C LYS A 102 10.33 -8.65 -6.87
N PHE A 103 10.46 -7.67 -7.77
CA PHE A 103 10.15 -7.85 -9.19
C PHE A 103 11.05 -8.91 -9.82
N ASN A 104 12.36 -8.85 -9.55
CA ASN A 104 13.33 -9.81 -10.04
C ASN A 104 13.07 -11.22 -9.48
N TYR A 105 12.74 -11.33 -8.18
CA TYR A 105 12.40 -12.61 -7.57
C TYR A 105 11.13 -13.23 -8.15
N ALA A 106 10.10 -12.41 -8.41
CA ALA A 106 8.85 -12.87 -9.04
C ALA A 106 9.06 -13.37 -10.48
N LYS A 107 10.05 -12.81 -11.19
CA LYS A 107 10.45 -13.29 -12.53
C LYS A 107 11.16 -14.64 -12.48
N LEU A 108 11.97 -14.88 -11.45
CA LEU A 108 12.70 -16.13 -11.26
C LEU A 108 11.81 -17.26 -10.74
N PHE A 109 10.78 -16.93 -9.94
CA PHE A 109 9.84 -17.90 -9.38
C PHE A 109 8.40 -17.47 -9.71
N PRO A 110 7.89 -17.83 -10.91
CA PRO A 110 6.49 -17.63 -11.25
C PRO A 110 5.63 -18.32 -10.19
N ARG A 111 4.69 -17.59 -9.58
CA ARG A 111 3.76 -18.20 -8.62
C ARG A 111 3.05 -19.36 -9.31
N PHE A 112 3.19 -20.56 -8.75
CA PHE A 112 2.42 -21.71 -9.21
C PHE A 112 0.92 -21.35 -9.17
N PRO A 113 0.13 -21.75 -10.19
CA PRO A 113 -1.30 -21.49 -10.18
C PRO A 113 -1.90 -22.06 -8.91
N ARG A 114 -2.48 -21.19 -8.08
CA ARG A 114 -3.27 -21.63 -6.93
C ARG A 114 -4.40 -22.50 -7.50
N PRO A 115 -4.60 -23.74 -7.01
CA PRO A 115 -5.71 -24.56 -7.47
C PRO A 115 -7.01 -23.79 -7.25
N THR A 116 -7.68 -23.44 -8.33
CA THR A 116 -9.00 -22.82 -8.28
C THR A 116 -9.96 -23.87 -7.76
N ILE A 117 -10.31 -23.81 -6.47
CA ILE A 117 -11.42 -24.59 -5.94
C ILE A 117 -12.67 -24.01 -6.61
N LYS A 118 -13.12 -24.66 -7.68
CA LYS A 118 -14.43 -24.41 -8.27
C LYS A 118 -15.46 -24.96 -7.30
N THR A 119 -15.95 -24.13 -6.39
CA THR A 119 -17.14 -24.46 -5.60
C THR A 119 -18.34 -24.43 -6.55
N THR A 120 -18.59 -25.55 -7.21
CA THR A 120 -19.84 -25.77 -7.93
C THR A 120 -20.90 -25.98 -6.85
N VAL A 121 -21.68 -24.95 -6.56
CA VAL A 121 -22.88 -25.09 -5.72
C VAL A 121 -23.97 -25.77 -6.54
N PRO A 122 -24.43 -26.98 -6.21
CA PRO A 122 -25.66 -27.51 -6.77
C PRO A 122 -26.81 -26.87 -5.99
N PHE A 123 -27.58 -26.03 -6.67
CA PHE A 123 -28.91 -25.65 -6.20
C PHE A 123 -29.77 -26.93 -6.20
N SER A 124 -30.13 -27.43 -5.02
CA SER A 124 -31.22 -28.40 -4.88
C SER A 124 -31.91 -28.23 -3.53
N SER A 125 -33.20 -27.97 -3.61
CA SER A 125 -34.19 -27.92 -2.54
C SER A 125 -34.33 -29.25 -1.79
N GLY A 126 -34.39 -29.23 -0.45
CA GLY A 126 -34.89 -30.35 0.38
C GLY A 126 -34.04 -30.66 1.64
N PRO A 127 -34.64 -31.10 2.76
CA PRO A 127 -34.16 -30.75 4.10
C PRO A 127 -33.16 -31.72 4.75
N THR A 128 -32.29 -31.11 5.57
CA THR A 128 -31.65 -31.59 6.81
C THR A 128 -31.13 -33.02 6.86
N HIS A 129 -29.83 -33.21 6.60
CA HIS A 129 -29.00 -34.17 7.33
C HIS A 129 -27.58 -33.61 7.54
N THR A 130 -27.04 -33.88 8.73
CA THR A 130 -25.78 -33.41 9.31
C THR A 130 -24.55 -33.55 8.40
N PRO A 131 -23.62 -32.57 8.36
CA PRO A 131 -22.39 -32.71 7.59
C PRO A 131 -21.40 -33.58 8.37
N GLN A 132 -21.38 -34.88 8.07
CA GLN A 132 -20.26 -35.72 8.44
C GLN A 132 -19.05 -35.31 7.61
N ASN A 133 -18.18 -34.52 8.23
CA ASN A 133 -16.93 -34.02 7.65
C ASN A 133 -15.97 -35.20 7.42
N LYS A 134 -16.06 -35.84 6.26
CA LYS A 134 -15.10 -36.86 5.83
C LYS A 134 -13.87 -36.15 5.27
N PHE A 135 -13.02 -35.64 6.17
CA PHE A 135 -11.61 -35.48 5.81
C PHE A 135 -11.05 -36.88 5.54
N SER A 136 -10.67 -37.16 4.30
CA SER A 136 -9.86 -38.34 4.01
C SER A 136 -8.47 -38.10 4.59
N ILE A 137 -8.30 -38.42 5.87
CA ILE A 137 -6.98 -38.61 6.45
C ILE A 137 -6.39 -39.78 5.65
N LYS A 138 -5.47 -39.48 4.72
CA LYS A 138 -4.65 -40.52 4.10
C LYS A 138 -3.77 -41.09 5.20
N ARG A 139 -4.28 -42.14 5.84
CA ARG A 139 -3.56 -42.90 6.87
C ARG A 139 -2.33 -43.47 6.19
N PHE A 140 -1.14 -43.03 6.62
CA PHE A 140 0.11 -43.57 6.12
C PHE A 140 0.14 -45.07 6.38
N ASN A 141 0.34 -45.86 5.33
CA ASN A 141 0.56 -47.28 5.45
C ASN A 141 1.91 -47.51 6.18
N VAL A 142 1.95 -48.49 7.08
CA VAL A 142 3.13 -48.86 7.89
C VAL A 142 4.39 -49.00 7.05
N THR A 143 4.27 -49.49 5.81
CA THR A 143 5.41 -49.63 4.88
C THR A 143 6.10 -48.31 4.59
N LEU A 144 5.35 -47.22 4.38
CA LEU A 144 5.91 -45.90 4.09
C LEU A 144 6.55 -45.24 5.32
N MET A 145 6.03 -45.51 6.53
CA MET A 145 6.70 -45.05 7.76
C MET A 145 8.03 -45.77 8.00
N GLN A 146 8.11 -47.05 7.63
CA GLN A 146 9.36 -47.83 7.71
C GLN A 146 10.41 -47.26 6.75
N GLU A 147 9.99 -46.88 5.54
CA GLU A 147 10.83 -46.28 4.51
C GLU A 147 11.33 -44.88 4.92
N CYS A 148 10.47 -44.03 5.47
CA CYS A 148 10.89 -42.73 6.02
C CYS A 148 11.91 -42.87 7.17
N ARG A 149 11.79 -43.89 8.03
CA ARG A 149 12.80 -44.20 9.06
C ARG A 149 14.11 -44.68 8.45
N ALA A 150 14.07 -45.53 7.43
CA ALA A 150 15.26 -46.01 6.74
C ALA A 150 16.04 -44.87 6.06
N HIS A 151 15.32 -43.82 5.61
CA HIS A 151 15.91 -42.62 5.03
C HIS A 151 16.26 -41.50 6.04
N GLY A 152 16.03 -41.71 7.34
CA GLY A 152 16.38 -40.74 8.39
C GLY A 152 15.56 -39.44 8.37
N LEU A 153 14.34 -39.50 7.81
CA LEU A 153 13.45 -38.35 7.65
C LEU A 153 12.42 -38.22 8.79
N CYS A 154 12.57 -39.00 9.87
CA CYS A 154 11.70 -39.04 11.04
C CYS A 154 12.52 -39.04 12.33
#